data_AF-A0AAP0QDE4-F1
#
_entry.id   AF-A0AAP0QDE4-F1
#
_cell.length_a   1.000
_cell.length_b   1.000
_cell.length_c   1.000
_cell.angle_alpha   90.00
_cell.angle_beta   90.00
_cell.angle_gamma   90.00
#
_symmetry.space_group_name_H-M   'P 1'
#
loop_
_entity.id
_entity.type
_entity.pdbx_description
1 polymer ?
#
loop_
_entity_poly.entity_id
_entity_poly.type
_entity_poly.pdbx_seq_one_letter_code
_entity_poly.pdbx_strand_id
1 'polypeptide(L)'
;MDNVLIVPRWLTALLKGRFDEHCEEQGHNRKHKNLFCLECRTCICKDCDDHANHRLLKIFTYGTGRNQSCAVVKLDNTNELLDCSHIQVNHIMSVPSNYRNAKWLLNRVNLP
;
A
#
# COMPACT_ATOMS: atom_id res chain seq x y z
N MET A 1 9.14 31.99 -7.60
CA MET A 1 10.02 30.85 -7.32
C MET A 1 9.13 29.64 -7.16
N ASP A 2 8.94 28.93 -8.25
CA ASP A 2 8.05 27.77 -8.35
C ASP A 2 8.50 26.70 -7.36
N ASN A 3 7.71 26.48 -6.31
CA ASN A 3 7.80 25.31 -5.44
C ASN A 3 7.39 24.08 -6.26
N VAL A 4 8.27 23.63 -7.14
CA VAL A 4 8.16 22.30 -7.73
C VAL A 4 8.40 21.33 -6.58
N LEU A 5 7.31 20.81 -6.02
CA LEU A 5 7.38 19.72 -5.06
C LEU A 5 8.12 18.56 -5.74
N ILE A 6 9.38 18.35 -5.37
CA ILE A 6 10.17 17.22 -5.85
C ILE A 6 9.58 15.98 -5.19
N VAL A 7 8.63 15.35 -5.86
CA VAL A 7 8.03 14.10 -5.39
C VAL A 7 9.09 13.00 -5.49
N PRO A 8 9.42 12.31 -4.39
CA PRO A 8 10.40 11.23 -4.42
C PRO A 8 10.04 10.17 -5.46
N ARG A 9 11.03 9.66 -6.19
CA ARG A 9 10.81 8.69 -7.29
C ARG A 9 10.09 7.43 -6.81
N TRP A 10 10.37 6.99 -5.58
CA TRP A 10 9.69 5.83 -4.98
C TRP A 10 8.20 6.09 -4.77
N LEU A 11 7.83 7.30 -4.35
CA LEU A 11 6.44 7.68 -4.11
C LEU A 11 5.69 7.79 -5.44
N THR A 12 6.30 8.38 -6.46
CA THR A 12 5.75 8.43 -7.82
C THR A 12 5.52 7.02 -8.39
N ALA A 13 6.45 6.08 -8.16
CA ALA A 13 6.30 4.70 -8.60
C ALA A 13 5.21 3.95 -7.83
N LEU A 14 5.14 4.14 -6.51
CA LEU A 14 4.10 3.57 -5.65
C LEU A 14 2.70 3.99 -6.10
N LEU A 15 2.50 5.29 -6.35
CA LEU A 15 1.22 5.86 -6.79
C LEU A 15 0.78 5.39 -8.18
N LYS A 16 1.73 4.99 -9.04
CA LYS A 16 1.45 4.40 -10.37
C LYS A 16 1.34 2.88 -10.34
N GLY A 17 1.66 2.26 -9.21
CA GLY A 17 1.70 0.81 -9.06
C GLY A 17 0.32 0.17 -9.20
N ARG A 18 0.26 -0.94 -9.93
CA ARG A 18 -0.95 -1.77 -10.07
C ARG A 18 -0.82 -3.00 -9.18
N PHE A 19 -1.61 -3.02 -8.11
CA PHE A 19 -1.62 -4.10 -7.09
C PHE A 19 -2.77 -5.11 -7.31
N ASP A 20 -3.64 -4.83 -8.27
CA ASP A 20 -4.67 -5.71 -8.79
C ASP A 20 -4.11 -6.76 -9.77
N GLU A 21 -2.96 -6.47 -10.39
CA GLU A 21 -2.30 -7.36 -11.34
C GLU A 21 -1.55 -8.53 -10.67
N HIS A 22 -1.38 -9.60 -11.44
CA HIS A 22 -0.52 -10.72 -11.06
C HIS A 22 0.96 -10.33 -11.18
N CYS A 23 1.80 -11.00 -10.39
CA CYS A 23 3.24 -10.96 -10.53
C CYS A 23 3.63 -11.52 -11.90
N GLU A 24 4.57 -10.86 -12.58
CA GLU A 24 5.03 -11.26 -13.93
C GLU A 24 6.30 -12.12 -13.88
N GLU A 25 6.84 -12.34 -12.68
CA GLU A 25 8.02 -13.19 -12.50
C GLU A 25 7.70 -14.66 -12.75
N GLN A 26 8.64 -15.36 -13.38
CA GLN A 26 8.47 -16.76 -13.75
C GLN A 26 8.14 -17.60 -12.51
N GLY A 27 7.04 -18.37 -12.60
CA GLY A 27 6.54 -19.20 -11.51
C GLY A 27 5.56 -18.48 -10.56
N HIS A 28 5.41 -17.16 -10.64
CA HIS A 28 4.54 -16.36 -9.77
C HIS A 28 3.29 -15.79 -10.46
N ASN A 29 3.04 -16.15 -11.72
CA ASN A 29 1.95 -15.64 -12.57
C ASN A 29 0.51 -15.76 -12.01
N ARG A 30 0.30 -16.53 -10.94
CA ARG A 30 -1.00 -16.66 -10.25
C ARG A 30 -1.09 -15.92 -8.92
N LYS A 31 -0.03 -15.18 -8.53
CA LYS A 31 0.05 -14.47 -7.25
C LYS A 31 -0.15 -12.99 -7.49
N HIS A 32 -1.05 -12.37 -6.72
CA HIS A 32 -1.26 -10.93 -6.78
C HIS A 32 -0.07 -10.18 -6.17
N LYS A 33 0.25 -9.03 -6.77
CA LYS A 33 1.22 -8.08 -6.22
C LYS A 33 0.64 -7.47 -4.95
N ASN A 34 1.32 -7.65 -3.83
CA ASN A 34 0.86 -7.17 -2.51
C ASN A 34 1.99 -6.51 -1.70
N LEU A 35 3.16 -6.35 -2.31
CA LEU A 35 4.31 -5.68 -1.74
C LEU A 35 4.84 -4.64 -2.74
N PHE A 36 5.43 -3.57 -2.23
CA PHE A 36 6.15 -2.59 -3.02
C PHE A 36 7.58 -2.47 -2.49
N CYS A 37 8.57 -2.70 -3.36
CA CYS A 37 9.98 -2.56 -2.99
C CYS A 37 10.43 -1.11 -3.19
N LEU A 38 11.00 -0.50 -2.14
CA LEU A 38 11.43 0.90 -2.18
C LEU A 38 12.71 1.11 -2.99
N GLU A 39 13.63 0.15 -2.93
CA GLU A 39 14.90 0.18 -3.66
C GLU A 39 14.68 -0.03 -5.16
N CYS A 40 13.90 -1.06 -5.51
CA CYS A 40 13.61 -1.40 -6.91
C CYS A 40 12.47 -0.57 -7.50
N ARG A 41 11.64 0.07 -6.65
CA ARG A 41 10.49 0.91 -7.02
C ARG A 41 9.47 0.16 -7.88
N THR A 42 9.18 -1.08 -7.50
CA THR A 42 8.29 -1.97 -8.26
C THR A 42 7.35 -2.75 -7.35
N CYS A 43 6.21 -3.16 -7.91
CA CYS A 43 5.19 -3.95 -7.26
C CYS A 43 5.48 -5.45 -7.45
N ILE A 44 5.61 -6.17 -6.34
CA ILE A 44 6.01 -7.58 -6.31
C ILE A 44 5.02 -8.42 -5.50
N CYS A 45 5.12 -9.75 -5.62
CA CYS A 45 4.47 -10.66 -4.69
C CYS A 45 5.44 -11.07 -3.58
N LYS A 46 4.92 -11.77 -2.57
CA LYS A 46 5.69 -12.21 -1.39
C LYS A 46 6.80 -13.23 -1.66
N ASP A 47 6.80 -13.85 -2.83
CA ASP A 47 7.70 -14.96 -3.17
C ASP A 47 8.86 -14.49 -4.07
N CYS A 48 8.92 -13.20 -4.38
CA CYS A 48 10.01 -12.61 -5.16
C CYS A 48 11.27 -12.50 -4.28
N ASP A 49 12.09 -13.55 -4.30
CA ASP A 49 13.24 -13.74 -3.40
C ASP A 49 14.38 -12.72 -3.61
N ASP A 50 14.49 -12.13 -4.80
CA ASP A 50 15.48 -11.08 -5.12
C ASP A 50 15.33 -9.81 -4.25
N HIS A 51 14.27 -9.75 -3.44
CA HIS A 51 13.94 -8.63 -2.56
C HIS A 51 14.00 -8.97 -1.06
N ALA A 52 14.53 -10.14 -0.68
CA ALA A 52 14.57 -10.59 0.72
C ALA A 52 15.26 -9.58 1.67
N ASN A 53 16.26 -8.83 1.17
CA ASN A 53 17.02 -7.83 1.95
C ASN A 53 16.59 -6.38 1.67
N HIS A 54 15.52 -6.16 0.90
CA HIS A 54 15.04 -4.83 0.55
C HIS A 54 13.98 -4.35 1.54
N ARG A 55 13.73 -3.04 1.55
CA ARG A 55 12.62 -2.47 2.33
C ARG A 55 11.33 -2.59 1.54
N LEU A 56 10.39 -3.33 2.10
CA LEU A 56 9.13 -3.67 1.46
C LEU A 56 7.96 -3.01 2.17
N LEU A 57 7.15 -2.28 1.41
CA LEU A 57 5.87 -1.77 1.86
C LEU A 57 4.77 -2.79 1.58
N LYS A 58 4.05 -3.17 2.63
CA LYS A 58 2.89 -4.06 2.49
C LYS A 58 1.66 -3.29 2.03
N ILE A 59 1.08 -3.73 0.92
CA ILE A 59 -0.08 -3.13 0.31
C ILE A 59 -1.28 -4.06 0.46
N PHE A 60 -2.38 -3.49 0.92
CA PHE A 60 -3.65 -4.18 1.05
C PHE A 60 -4.58 -3.68 -0.04
N THR A 61 -5.32 -4.59 -0.67
CA THR A 61 -6.34 -4.24 -1.64
C THR A 61 -7.72 -4.40 -1.02
N TYR A 62 -8.57 -3.39 -1.17
CA TYR A 62 -9.96 -3.43 -0.70
C TYR A 62 -10.91 -3.21 -1.87
N GLY A 63 -11.96 -4.04 -1.96
CA GLY A 63 -12.99 -3.89 -2.97
C GLY A 63 -14.00 -2.82 -2.57
N THR A 64 -13.96 -1.65 -3.19
CA THR A 64 -14.94 -0.58 -2.96
C THR A 64 -16.12 -0.75 -3.91
N GLY A 65 -16.90 -1.83 -3.75
CA GLY A 65 -18.28 -1.99 -4.23
C GLY A 65 -18.61 -1.83 -5.73
N ARG A 66 -17.67 -1.48 -6.61
CA ARG A 66 -17.89 -1.28 -8.06
C ARG A 66 -16.71 -1.83 -8.88
N ASN A 67 -16.38 -3.12 -8.74
CA ASN A 67 -15.22 -3.73 -9.41
C ASN A 67 -13.92 -2.90 -9.34
N GLN A 68 -13.80 -2.06 -8.31
CA GLN A 68 -12.72 -1.12 -8.13
C GLN A 68 -11.99 -1.51 -6.85
N SER A 69 -10.73 -1.88 -7.01
CA SER A 69 -9.82 -2.19 -5.93
C SER A 69 -9.08 -0.92 -5.56
N CYS A 70 -9.17 -0.52 -4.29
CA CYS A 70 -8.32 0.54 -3.73
C CYS A 70 -7.10 -0.10 -3.07
N ALA A 71 -5.90 0.37 -3.42
CA ALA A 71 -4.67 -0.02 -2.76
C ALA A 71 -4.45 0.88 -1.53
N VAL A 72 -4.31 0.27 -0.36
CA VAL A 72 -4.10 0.97 0.90
C VAL A 72 -2.84 0.47 1.59
N VAL A 73 -2.17 1.39 2.28
CA VAL A 73 -0.98 1.10 3.09
C VAL A 73 -1.29 1.40 4.55
N LYS A 74 -0.78 0.58 5.45
CA LYS A 74 -0.90 0.83 6.89
C LYS A 74 0.08 1.93 7.30
N LEU A 75 -0.40 2.97 7.97
CA LEU A 75 0.44 4.08 8.44
C LEU A 75 1.62 3.62 9.31
N ASP A 76 1.42 2.62 10.17
CA ASP A 76 2.51 2.05 10.99
C ASP A 76 3.69 1.55 10.15
N ASN A 77 3.43 1.05 8.94
CA ASN A 77 4.47 0.53 8.05
C ASN A 77 5.15 1.66 7.24
N THR A 78 4.61 2.88 7.26
CA THR A 78 5.13 4.03 6.53
C THR A 78 5.71 5.11 7.42
N ASN A 79 5.61 5.00 8.74
CA ASN A 79 6.06 6.04 9.69
C ASN A 79 7.57 6.34 9.59
N GLU A 80 8.38 5.41 9.11
CA GLU A 80 9.82 5.64 8.87
C GLU A 80 10.12 6.32 7.53
N LEU A 81 9.11 6.43 6.65
CA LEU A 81 9.24 6.89 5.26
C LEU A 81 8.46 8.16 4.96
N LEU A 82 7.36 8.37 5.69
CA LEU A 82 6.42 9.46 5.53
C LEU A 82 6.16 10.10 6.89
N ASP A 83 6.36 11.41 6.97
CA ASP A 83 5.80 12.19 8.06
C ASP A 83 4.30 12.39 7.78
N CYS A 84 3.47 11.66 8.53
CA CYS A 84 2.02 11.71 8.42
C CYS A 84 1.36 12.67 9.41
N SER A 85 2.12 13.46 10.16
CA SER A 85 1.61 14.36 11.23
C SER A 85 0.61 15.42 10.73
N HIS A 86 0.73 15.81 9.46
CA HIS A 86 -0.14 16.81 8.82
C HIS A 86 -1.25 16.21 7.94
N ILE A 87 -1.40 14.88 7.92
CA ILE A 87 -2.48 14.24 7.15
C ILE A 87 -3.82 14.50 7.85
N GLN A 88 -4.76 15.11 7.13
CA GLN A 88 -6.13 15.28 7.58
C GLN A 88 -7.00 14.10 7.16
N VAL A 89 -7.78 13.56 8.11
CA VAL A 89 -8.72 12.48 7.83
C VAL A 89 -9.99 13.08 7.23
N ASN A 90 -10.12 13.01 5.91
CA ASN A 90 -11.28 13.57 5.20
C ASN A 90 -12.46 12.60 5.13
N HIS A 91 -12.20 11.29 5.15
CA HIS A 91 -13.22 10.26 5.14
C HIS A 91 -12.78 9.07 5.99
N ILE A 92 -13.67 8.64 6.89
CA ILE A 92 -13.50 7.41 7.66
C ILE A 92 -14.41 6.36 7.02
N MET A 93 -13.82 5.34 6.42
CA MET A 93 -14.59 4.18 5.95
C MET A 93 -14.85 3.25 7.14
N SER A 94 -16.11 3.18 7.59
CA SER A 94 -16.52 2.14 8.52
C SER A 94 -16.57 0.81 7.76
N VAL A 95 -15.64 -0.08 8.09
CA VAL A 95 -15.60 -1.44 7.54
C VAL A 95 -16.62 -2.29 8.32
N PRO A 96 -17.63 -2.88 7.66
CA PRO A 96 -18.61 -3.69 8.36
C PRO A 96 -17.94 -4.90 9.03
N SER A 97 -18.44 -5.25 10.22
CA SER A 97 -17.86 -6.23 11.15
C SER A 97 -17.67 -7.65 10.59
N ASN A 98 -18.22 -7.93 9.42
CA ASN A 98 -18.09 -9.20 8.69
C ASN A 98 -16.80 -9.30 7.84
N TYR A 99 -16.04 -8.22 7.65
CA TYR A 99 -14.74 -8.27 6.99
C TYR A 99 -13.65 -8.80 7.96
N ARG A 100 -13.39 -10.12 7.91
CA ARG A 100 -12.35 -10.79 8.73
C ARG A 100 -10.97 -10.14 8.69
N ASN A 101 -10.62 -9.50 7.56
CA ASN A 101 -9.32 -8.86 7.36
C ASN A 101 -9.29 -7.37 7.72
N ALA A 102 -10.42 -6.79 8.14
CA ALA A 102 -10.51 -5.35 8.45
C ALA A 102 -10.50 -5.03 9.96
N LYS A 103 -10.38 -6.06 10.81
CA LYS A 103 -10.28 -5.94 12.27
C LYS A 103 -9.15 -5.01 12.75
N TRP A 104 -8.11 -4.82 11.93
CA TRP A 104 -6.95 -3.97 12.20
C TRP A 104 -7.19 -2.48 11.97
N LEU A 105 -8.18 -2.11 11.14
CA LEU A 105 -8.52 -0.70 10.87
C LEU A 105 -9.33 -0.09 12.01
N LEU A 106 -10.13 -0.90 12.71
CA LEU A 106 -11.03 -0.43 13.78
C LEU A 106 -10.30 -0.22 15.12
N ASN A 107 -9.15 -0.87 15.34
CA ASN A 107 -8.49 -0.88 16.65
C ASN A 107 -7.67 0.40 16.99
N ARG A 108 -7.70 1.42 16.12
CA ARG A 108 -7.07 2.73 16.37
C ARG A 108 -8.00 3.93 16.20
N VAL A 109 -9.32 3.70 16.14
CA VAL A 109 -10.31 4.80 16.22
C VAL A 109 -10.78 4.97 17.68
N ASN A 110 -9.84 4.92 18.63
CA ASN A 110 -9.97 5.62 19.90
C ASN A 110 -9.01 6.80 19.84
N LEU A 111 -9.35 7.77 18.99
CA LEU A 111 -8.98 9.16 19.23
C LEU A 111 -9.99 9.69 20.27
N PRO A 112 -9.56 10.54 21.22
CA PRO A 112 -10.46 11.14 22.22
C PRO A 112 -11.65 11.87 21.58
#